data_AF-A0A944LRZ7-F1
#
_entry.id   AF-A0A944LRZ7-F1
#
_cell.length_a   1.000
_cell.length_b   1.000
_cell.length_c   1.000
_cell.angle_alpha   90.00
_cell.angle_beta   90.00
_cell.angle_gamma   90.00
#
_symmetry.space_group_name_H-M   'P 1'
#
loop_
_entity.id
_entity.type
_entity.pdbx_description
1 polymer ?
#
loop_
_entity_poly.entity_id
_entity_poly.type
_entity_poly.pdbx_seq_one_letter_code
_entity_poly.pdbx_strand_id
1 'polypeptide(L)'
;MDHAIAFGNVVYLLDSKLYRWGQYEWRASGEKDLIARSDGYGRGKANWMHAAAFGYRSLLGPAVEVIPMVMIHGRSTSVGSCSISAHGVHMLTARDAMERIGDAMAGSLNLWQDNPAVRAALLSKLNTG
;
A
#
# COMPACT_ATOMS: atom_id res chain seq x y z
N MET A 1 -11.28 -2.15 6.20
CA MET A 1 -9.93 -1.87 6.68
C MET A 1 -9.61 -3.00 7.62
N ASP A 2 -8.54 -3.71 7.35
CA ASP A 2 -8.22 -4.91 8.11
C ASP A 2 -7.27 -4.57 9.25
N HIS A 3 -6.29 -3.68 9.00
CA HIS A 3 -5.25 -3.35 9.97
C HIS A 3 -4.76 -1.91 9.86
N ALA A 4 -4.28 -1.34 10.96
CA ALA A 4 -3.59 -0.06 11.03
C ALA A 4 -2.16 -0.29 11.55
N ILE A 5 -1.18 0.39 10.98
CA ILE A 5 0.19 0.44 11.51
C ILE A 5 0.53 1.90 11.74
N ALA A 6 0.89 2.27 12.96
CA ALA A 6 1.29 3.63 13.30
C ALA A 6 2.78 3.66 13.63
N PHE A 7 3.47 4.68 13.10
CA PHE A 7 4.84 5.00 13.47
C PHE A 7 5.03 6.52 13.44
N GLY A 8 5.46 7.10 14.58
CA GLY A 8 5.56 8.55 14.72
C GLY A 8 4.23 9.24 14.39
N ASN A 9 4.28 10.21 13.49
CA ASN A 9 3.10 10.94 13.00
C ASN A 9 2.51 10.33 11.72
N VAL A 10 2.81 9.08 11.39
CA VAL A 10 2.29 8.42 10.18
C VAL A 10 1.47 7.20 10.58
N VAL A 11 0.29 7.06 9.98
CA VAL A 11 -0.59 5.89 10.11
C VAL A 11 -0.83 5.30 8.72
N TYR A 12 -0.36 4.07 8.52
CA TYR A 12 -0.69 3.26 7.36
C TYR A 12 -1.99 2.50 7.62
N LEU A 13 -3.00 2.71 6.77
CA LEU A 13 -4.23 1.92 6.79
C LEU A 13 -4.12 0.83 5.73
N LEU A 14 -4.33 -0.42 6.13
CA LEU A 14 -4.12 -1.59 5.28
C LEU A 14 -5.45 -2.33 5.07
N ASP A 15 -5.70 -2.70 3.83
CA ASP A 15 -6.72 -3.65 3.42
C ASP A 15 -6.09 -4.66 2.46
N SER A 16 -6.35 -5.94 2.69
CA SER A 16 -5.72 -7.00 1.92
C SER A 16 -6.73 -7.68 1.00
N LYS A 17 -6.38 -7.83 -0.27
CA LYS A 17 -7.24 -8.47 -1.28
C LYS A 17 -6.54 -9.66 -1.91
N LEU A 18 -7.14 -10.83 -1.70
CA LEU A 18 -6.76 -12.04 -2.41
C LEU A 18 -7.35 -12.01 -3.83
N TYR A 19 -6.47 -12.02 -4.81
CA TYR A 19 -6.78 -12.20 -6.22
C TYR A 19 -6.11 -13.47 -6.75
N ARG A 20 -6.61 -14.00 -7.86
CA ARG A 20 -6.13 -15.29 -8.37
C ARG A 20 -4.89 -15.12 -9.25
N TRP A 21 -4.94 -14.20 -10.21
CA TRP A 21 -3.90 -13.86 -11.18
C TRP A 21 -4.27 -12.59 -11.94
N GLY A 22 -3.28 -11.97 -12.58
CA GLY A 22 -3.47 -10.83 -13.48
C GLY A 22 -2.99 -9.51 -12.91
N GLN A 23 -3.00 -8.49 -13.77
CA GLN A 23 -2.63 -7.13 -13.41
C GLN A 23 -3.87 -6.35 -12.99
N TYR A 24 -3.80 -5.67 -11.85
CA TYR A 24 -4.90 -4.92 -11.27
C TYR A 24 -4.55 -3.43 -11.16
N GLU A 25 -5.54 -2.58 -11.39
CA GLU A 25 -5.38 -1.15 -11.41
C GLU A 25 -6.61 -0.47 -10.82
N TRP A 26 -6.45 0.79 -10.44
CA TRP A 26 -7.57 1.64 -10.11
C TRP A 26 -8.29 2.10 -11.37
N ARG A 27 -9.62 2.07 -11.30
CA ARG A 27 -10.50 2.76 -12.23
C ARG A 27 -11.40 3.71 -11.45
N ALA A 28 -11.58 4.90 -11.99
CA ALA A 28 -12.54 5.86 -11.48
C ALA A 28 -13.96 5.48 -11.95
N SER A 29 -14.92 5.50 -11.04
CA SER A 29 -16.35 5.38 -11.38
C SER A 29 -17.16 6.27 -10.46
N GLY A 30 -17.33 7.53 -10.86
CA GLY A 30 -17.93 8.56 -10.00
C GLY A 30 -17.10 8.73 -8.74
N GLU A 31 -17.75 8.62 -7.57
CA GLU A 31 -17.11 8.78 -6.25
C GLU A 31 -16.42 7.49 -5.75
N LYS A 32 -16.42 6.40 -6.53
CA LYS A 32 -15.90 5.11 -6.08
C LYS A 32 -14.53 4.82 -6.66
N ASP A 33 -13.64 4.33 -5.80
CA ASP A 33 -12.40 3.67 -6.22
C ASP A 33 -12.73 2.22 -6.59
N LEU A 34 -12.53 1.86 -7.86
CA LEU A 34 -12.73 0.49 -8.32
C LEU A 34 -11.38 -0.18 -8.56
N ILE A 35 -11.18 -1.36 -7.96
CA ILE A 35 -10.10 -2.26 -8.33
C ILE A 35 -10.58 -3.12 -9.49
N ALA A 36 -9.97 -2.96 -10.64
CA ALA A 36 -10.29 -3.73 -11.85
C ALA A 36 -9.05 -4.41 -12.40
N ARG A 37 -9.24 -5.44 -13.21
CA ARG A 37 -8.13 -5.99 -13.98
C ARG A 37 -7.85 -5.10 -15.19
N SER A 38 -6.57 -4.90 -15.48
CA SER A 38 -6.12 -4.06 -16.59
C SER A 38 -6.61 -4.59 -17.95
N ASP A 39 -6.75 -5.91 -18.10
CA ASP A 39 -7.28 -6.55 -19.32
C ASP A 39 -8.81 -6.52 -19.44
N GLY A 40 -9.51 -5.91 -18.49
CA GLY A 40 -10.98 -5.82 -18.49
C GLY A 40 -11.69 -7.11 -18.10
N TYR A 41 -10.98 -8.16 -17.67
CA TYR A 41 -11.62 -9.40 -17.23
C TYR A 41 -12.37 -9.21 -15.90
N GLY A 42 -13.64 -9.63 -15.90
CA GLY A 42 -14.51 -9.55 -14.72
C GLY A 42 -14.98 -8.12 -14.42
N ARG A 43 -15.78 -7.99 -13.35
CA ARG A 43 -16.26 -6.67 -12.89
C ARG A 43 -15.28 -6.08 -11.87
N GLY A 44 -15.07 -4.77 -11.97
CA GLY A 44 -14.34 -4.02 -10.95
C GLY A 44 -15.02 -4.14 -9.59
N LYS A 45 -14.22 -4.23 -8.53
CA LYS A 45 -14.69 -4.27 -7.14
C LYS A 45 -14.48 -2.92 -6.48
N ALA A 46 -15.53 -2.38 -5.89
CA ALA A 46 -15.42 -1.14 -5.13
C ALA A 46 -14.54 -1.34 -3.89
N ASN A 47 -13.74 -0.33 -3.59
CA ASN A 47 -12.98 -0.21 -2.36
C ASN A 47 -13.27 1.15 -1.71
N TRP A 48 -13.44 1.13 -0.39
CA TRP A 48 -13.84 2.30 0.40
C TRP A 48 -12.74 2.77 1.36
N MET A 49 -11.48 2.41 1.08
CA MET A 49 -10.36 2.79 1.93
C MET A 49 -10.20 4.31 2.05
N HIS A 50 -10.56 5.08 1.03
CA HIS A 50 -10.55 6.55 1.12
C HIS A 50 -11.51 7.07 2.20
N ALA A 51 -12.69 6.46 2.36
CA ALA A 51 -13.65 6.85 3.38
C ALA A 51 -13.13 6.55 4.79
N ALA A 52 -12.46 5.39 4.96
CA ALA A 52 -11.76 5.08 6.20
C ALA A 52 -10.64 6.11 6.47
N ALA A 53 -9.80 6.40 5.48
CA ALA A 53 -8.72 7.38 5.60
C ALA A 53 -9.22 8.78 5.98
N PHE A 54 -10.33 9.21 5.39
CA PHE A 54 -10.97 10.47 5.76
C PHE A 54 -11.36 10.49 7.23
N GLY A 55 -12.03 9.44 7.73
CA GLY A 55 -12.39 9.33 9.14
C GLY A 55 -11.18 9.37 10.08
N TYR A 56 -10.09 8.66 9.75
CA TYR A 56 -8.86 8.70 10.55
C TYR A 56 -8.20 10.08 10.56
N ARG A 57 -8.16 10.77 9.41
CA ARG A 57 -7.61 12.14 9.33
C ARG A 57 -8.41 13.12 10.20
N SER A 58 -9.74 13.01 10.20
CA SER A 58 -10.60 13.83 11.06
C SER A 58 -10.38 13.57 12.55
N LEU A 59 -10.12 12.33 12.94
CA LEU A 59 -9.90 11.94 14.35
C LEU A 59 -8.51 12.29 14.87
N LEU A 60 -7.47 12.07 14.05
CA LEU A 60 -6.07 12.20 14.48
C LEU A 60 -5.52 13.63 14.30
N GLY A 61 -6.21 14.45 13.53
CA GLY A 61 -5.83 15.84 13.29
C GLY A 61 -4.76 16.00 12.20
N PRO A 62 -4.48 17.24 11.80
CA PRO A 62 -3.65 17.54 10.62
C PRO A 62 -2.16 17.24 10.80
N ALA A 63 -1.71 17.03 12.05
CA ALA A 63 -0.33 16.69 12.34
C ALA A 63 -0.01 15.21 12.07
N VAL A 64 -1.02 14.37 11.83
CA VAL A 64 -0.86 12.94 11.56
C VAL A 64 -1.15 12.64 10.10
N GLU A 65 -0.14 12.16 9.39
CA GLU A 65 -0.28 11.68 8.02
C GLU A 65 -0.98 10.31 8.02
N VAL A 66 -2.02 10.17 7.20
CA VAL A 66 -2.74 8.91 7.04
C VAL A 66 -2.56 8.42 5.60
N ILE A 67 -1.93 7.26 5.45
CA ILE A 67 -1.57 6.66 4.16
C ILE A 67 -2.43 5.41 3.94
N PRO A 68 -3.52 5.51 3.15
CA PRO A 68 -4.34 4.35 2.79
C PRO A 68 -3.69 3.48 1.72
N MET A 69 -3.65 2.17 1.97
CA MET A 69 -3.07 1.18 1.08
C MET A 69 -4.00 -0.03 0.94
N VAL A 70 -4.13 -0.50 -0.30
CA VAL A 70 -4.69 -1.81 -0.62
C VAL A 70 -3.57 -2.71 -1.12
N MET A 71 -3.35 -3.79 -0.40
CA MET A 71 -2.39 -4.83 -0.74
C MET A 71 -3.09 -5.89 -1.56
N ILE A 72 -2.57 -6.20 -2.74
CA ILE A 72 -3.04 -7.32 -3.53
C ILE A 72 -2.07 -8.49 -3.43
N HIS A 73 -2.61 -9.70 -3.32
CA HIS A 73 -1.81 -10.91 -3.29
C HIS A 73 -2.51 -12.03 -4.04
N GLY A 74 -1.72 -12.94 -4.59
CA GLY A 74 -2.20 -14.01 -5.46
C GLY A 74 -1.09 -14.62 -6.29
N ARG A 75 -1.41 -15.67 -7.05
CA ARG A 75 -0.45 -16.26 -7.98
C ARG A 75 -0.30 -15.34 -9.19
N SER A 76 0.91 -14.85 -9.46
CA SER A 76 1.18 -14.01 -10.64
C SER A 76 0.27 -12.77 -10.70
N THR A 77 0.06 -12.11 -9.56
CA THR A 77 -0.63 -10.82 -9.48
C THR A 77 0.36 -9.67 -9.56
N SER A 78 0.02 -8.62 -10.28
CA SER A 78 0.81 -7.38 -10.36
C SER A 78 -0.09 -6.15 -10.34
N VAL A 79 0.50 -4.98 -10.11
CA VAL A 79 -0.21 -3.69 -10.15
C VAL A 79 0.01 -3.02 -11.52
N GLY A 80 -1.04 -2.39 -12.04
CA GLY A 80 -1.06 -1.61 -13.27
C GLY A 80 -0.40 -0.25 -13.14
N SER A 81 -0.41 0.51 -14.24
CA SER A 81 0.06 1.90 -14.26
C SER A 81 -0.78 2.82 -13.36
N CYS A 82 -2.09 2.57 -13.25
CA CYS A 82 -2.97 3.28 -12.34
C CYS A 82 -2.91 2.67 -10.92
N SER A 83 -1.80 2.87 -10.22
CA SER A 83 -1.53 2.33 -8.88
C SER A 83 -2.02 3.21 -7.73
N ILE A 84 -2.42 4.45 -8.00
CA ILE A 84 -3.02 5.37 -7.01
C ILE A 84 -4.43 5.72 -7.46
N SER A 85 -5.38 5.62 -6.54
CA SER A 85 -6.78 5.95 -6.81
C SER A 85 -7.00 7.47 -6.90
N ALA A 86 -8.16 7.89 -7.43
CA ALA A 86 -8.50 9.31 -7.49
C ALA A 86 -8.57 9.98 -6.10
N HIS A 87 -8.79 9.17 -5.05
CA HIS A 87 -8.85 9.61 -3.65
C HIS A 87 -7.53 9.38 -2.89
N GLY A 88 -6.45 9.02 -3.59
CA GLY A 88 -5.12 8.85 -2.99
C GLY A 88 -4.90 7.51 -2.29
N VAL A 89 -5.68 6.47 -2.61
CA VAL A 89 -5.45 5.12 -2.09
C VAL A 89 -4.37 4.43 -2.92
N HIS A 90 -3.28 4.01 -2.29
CA HIS A 90 -2.21 3.27 -2.96
C HIS A 90 -2.60 1.80 -3.16
N MET A 91 -2.35 1.23 -4.33
CA MET A 91 -2.41 -0.20 -4.59
C MET A 91 -1.00 -0.74 -4.79
N LEU A 92 -0.66 -1.78 -4.06
CA LEU A 92 0.66 -2.40 -4.08
C LEU A 92 0.50 -3.92 -4.04
N THR A 93 1.47 -4.67 -4.58
CA THR A 93 1.53 -6.09 -4.23
C THR A 93 1.85 -6.22 -2.73
N ALA A 94 1.46 -7.33 -2.11
CA ALA A 94 1.79 -7.56 -0.70
C ALA A 94 3.31 -7.52 -0.45
N ARG A 95 4.13 -7.95 -1.41
CA ARG A 95 5.59 -7.82 -1.33
C ARG A 95 6.01 -6.35 -1.24
N ASP A 96 5.57 -5.53 -2.20
CA ASP A 96 5.97 -4.12 -2.29
C ASP A 96 5.44 -3.30 -1.11
N ALA A 97 4.25 -3.65 -0.61
CA ALA A 97 3.68 -3.02 0.58
C ALA A 97 4.52 -3.31 1.84
N MET A 98 4.91 -4.57 2.03
CA MET A 98 5.75 -4.96 3.17
C MET A 98 7.15 -4.35 3.07
N GLU A 99 7.72 -4.26 1.87
CA GLU A 99 9.00 -3.57 1.63
C GLU A 99 8.88 -2.09 1.99
N ARG A 100 7.86 -1.38 1.50
CA ARG A 100 7.63 0.03 1.81
C ARG A 100 7.42 0.30 3.31
N ILE A 101 6.65 -0.55 3.99
CA ILE A 101 6.45 -0.43 5.45
C ILE A 101 7.76 -0.73 6.18
N GLY A 102 8.50 -1.76 5.74
CA GLY A 102 9.80 -2.11 6.28
C GLY A 102 10.83 -0.98 6.14
N ASP A 103 10.92 -0.36 4.97
CA ASP A 103 11.82 0.76 4.69
C ASP A 103 11.45 1.98 5.53
N ALA A 104 10.16 2.27 5.68
CA ALA A 104 9.69 3.35 6.55
C ALA A 104 10.07 3.13 8.02
N MET A 105 9.90 1.89 8.52
CA MET A 105 10.30 1.51 9.87
C MET A 105 11.84 1.48 10.05
N ALA A 106 12.58 1.04 9.03
CA ALA A 106 14.04 1.00 9.07
C ALA A 106 14.62 2.42 9.04
N GLY A 107 14.13 3.28 8.15
CA GLY A 107 14.57 4.66 8.03
C GLY A 107 14.29 5.51 9.26
N SER A 108 13.28 5.15 10.06
CA SER A 108 12.91 5.87 11.27
C SER A 108 13.62 5.39 12.53
N LEU A 109 14.09 4.15 12.53
CA LEU A 109 15.12 3.70 13.45
C LEU A 109 16.42 4.35 12.98
N ASN A 110 16.79 5.52 13.50
CA ASN A 110 18.14 6.14 13.31
C ASN A 110 19.34 5.20 13.66
N LEU A 111 19.08 3.93 13.95
CA LEU A 111 19.97 2.83 14.29
C LEU A 111 20.33 1.91 13.10
N TRP A 112 19.69 2.01 11.93
CA TRP A 112 20.03 1.10 10.81
C TRP A 112 21.40 1.39 10.18
N GLN A 113 21.86 2.63 10.28
CA GLN A 113 23.22 3.02 9.88
C GLN A 113 24.29 2.37 10.77
N ASP A 114 23.94 2.10 12.03
CA ASP A 114 24.82 1.49 13.04
C ASP A 114 24.62 -0.04 13.18
N ASN A 115 23.75 -0.65 12.35
CA ASN A 115 23.52 -2.09 12.34
C ASN A 115 24.03 -2.73 11.02
N PRO A 116 25.27 -3.25 11.00
CA PRO A 116 25.91 -3.79 9.79
C PRO A 116 25.13 -4.93 9.14
N ALA A 117 24.41 -5.73 9.93
CA ALA A 117 23.65 -6.87 9.43
C ALA A 117 22.40 -6.44 8.64
N VAL A 118 21.69 -5.41 9.13
CA VAL A 118 20.51 -4.85 8.45
C VAL A 118 20.92 -4.16 7.16
N ARG A 119 22.02 -3.40 7.17
CA ARG A 119 22.58 -2.76 5.97
C ARG A 119 23.03 -3.78 4.92
N ALA A 120 23.72 -4.86 5.33
CA ALA A 120 24.15 -5.91 4.43
C ALA A 120 22.94 -6.63 3.78
N ALA A 121 21.90 -6.91 4.55
CA ALA A 121 20.67 -7.53 4.04
C ALA A 121 19.94 -6.62 3.03
N LEU A 122 19.80 -5.33 3.33
CA LEU A 122 19.15 -4.36 2.43
C LEU A 122 19.95 -4.15 1.13
N LEU A 123 21.27 -3.93 1.22
CA LEU A 123 22.13 -3.74 0.03
C LEU A 123 22.21 -4.98 -0.84
N SER A 124 22.20 -6.18 -0.25
CA SER A 124 22.20 -7.43 -1.02
C SER A 124 20.93 -7.61 -1.86
N LYS A 125 19.80 -7.07 -1.41
CA LYS A 125 18.54 -7.11 -2.14
C LYS A 125 18.44 -6.03 -3.22
N LEU A 126 19.00 -4.84 -2.96
CA LEU A 126 19.03 -3.72 -3.91
C LEU A 126 19.96 -3.97 -5.10
N ASN A 127 21.05 -4.73 -4.91
CA ASN A 127 22.01 -5.06 -5.98
C ASN A 127 21.63 -6.27 -6.85
N THR A 128 20.46 -6.87 -6.62
CA THR A 128 19.95 -8.02 -7.38
C THR A 128 18.73 -7.69 -8.26
N GLY A 129 18.45 -6.40 -8.47
CA GLY A 129 17.43 -5.90 -9.39
C GLY A 129 17.98 -5.64 -10.79
#